data_AF-A0A645CYC9-F1
#
_entry.id   AF-A0A645CYC9-F1
#
_cell.length_a   1.000
_cell.length_b   1.000
_cell.length_c   1.000
_cell.angle_alpha   90.00
_cell.angle_beta   90.00
_cell.angle_gamma   90.00
#
_symmetry.space_group_name_H-M   'P 1'
#
loop_
_entity.id
_entity.type
_entity.pdbx_description
1 polymer ?
#
loop_
_entity_poly.entity_id
_entity_poly.type
_entity_poly.pdbx_seq_one_letter_code
_entity_poly.pdbx_strand_id
1 'polypeptide(L)'
;MNAMFYDLVYGAWNYAEKEGVKKEWYMYKDNTHTNVDLFLLSNPFISNLFLLDPGNSEWQDYMKNEVSTVYHFLEFDGYHMDQLGDRGKRYRYDGSAIDVAASYKSYINSIDDINPAKYNVMNAVAQYGQQAIASSTADFLYSEVWSPWDSYNDLASIIKQNNLMSNNSKSTVLAAYVNYDLGEHKGSFNTPSVLMTDAVIFAFGGSHLELGEHMLCKEYFPNNKLSMKEDLKRNLICYYDFLVAYQNLLRDKGEFSVPNLSCTDGKISLSPWPASCGSVAWFSKQAGTRQVIHLLNFTNSTTMNWRDNKGLQAAPSDIKNATLAFSAEKTVKSIWIASPDLAGGSSVSLSFTQTDDKVRFIVPYLKYWDMIVVEY
;
A
#
# COMPACT_ATOMS: atom_id res chain seq x y z
N MET A 1 1.54 -5.73 19.31
CA MET A 1 1.49 -6.35 17.97
C MET A 1 0.12 -6.99 17.88
N ASN A 2 -0.62 -6.72 16.80
CA ASN A 2 -1.94 -7.30 16.59
C ASN A 2 -1.81 -8.49 15.64
N ALA A 3 -2.57 -9.56 15.87
CA ALA A 3 -2.65 -10.73 15.01
C ALA A 3 -3.99 -10.77 14.28
N MET A 4 -3.96 -10.87 12.95
CA MET A 4 -5.17 -10.95 12.12
C MET A 4 -5.25 -12.34 11.51
N PHE A 5 -6.40 -13.02 11.57
CA PHE A 5 -6.58 -14.25 10.80
C PHE A 5 -6.97 -13.91 9.36
N TYR A 6 -6.58 -14.75 8.42
CA TYR A 6 -6.88 -14.60 7.00
C TYR A 6 -8.01 -15.56 6.61
N ASP A 7 -8.98 -15.05 5.85
CA ASP A 7 -9.96 -15.88 5.14
C ASP A 7 -10.63 -15.10 4.00
N LEU A 8 -11.12 -15.83 3.00
CA LEU A 8 -11.83 -15.32 1.83
C LEU A 8 -13.29 -15.01 2.18
N VAL A 9 -13.79 -13.80 1.88
CA VAL A 9 -15.15 -13.38 2.28
C VAL A 9 -16.30 -14.16 1.63
N TYR A 10 -15.99 -14.92 0.58
CA TYR A 10 -16.97 -15.62 -0.24
C TYR A 10 -16.43 -16.95 -0.78
N GLY A 11 -15.48 -17.59 -0.10
CA GLY A 11 -14.90 -18.86 -0.53
C GLY A 11 -15.43 -20.03 0.28
N ALA A 12 -15.88 -21.09 -0.37
CA ALA A 12 -16.23 -22.34 0.30
C ALA A 12 -15.66 -23.56 -0.44
N TRP A 13 -15.40 -24.65 0.28
CA TRP A 13 -14.97 -25.91 -0.31
C TRP A 13 -16.09 -26.61 -1.08
N ASN A 14 -15.72 -27.59 -1.92
CA ASN A 14 -16.66 -28.36 -2.74
C ASN A 14 -17.67 -29.19 -1.93
N TYR A 15 -17.46 -29.38 -0.63
CA TYR A 15 -18.37 -30.10 0.26
C TYR A 15 -19.12 -29.21 1.24
N ALA A 16 -19.01 -27.89 1.14
CA ALA A 16 -19.60 -26.95 2.10
C ALA A 16 -21.13 -27.07 2.25
N GLU A 17 -21.83 -27.62 1.24
CA GLU A 17 -23.26 -27.93 1.37
C GLU A 17 -23.57 -28.95 2.48
N LYS A 18 -22.62 -29.85 2.77
CA LYS A 18 -22.73 -30.79 3.89
C LYS A 18 -22.52 -30.12 5.25
N GLU A 19 -21.94 -28.93 5.25
CA GLU A 19 -21.64 -28.11 6.43
C GLU A 19 -22.67 -26.98 6.60
N GLY A 20 -23.71 -26.95 5.76
CA GLY A 20 -24.85 -26.04 5.91
C GLY A 20 -24.88 -24.89 4.91
N VAL A 21 -23.89 -24.76 4.02
CA VAL A 21 -23.95 -23.79 2.90
C VAL A 21 -25.07 -24.17 1.94
N LYS A 22 -25.90 -23.21 1.53
CA LYS A 22 -27.01 -23.47 0.60
C LYS A 22 -26.67 -23.06 -0.82
N LYS A 23 -27.26 -23.75 -1.80
CA LYS A 23 -27.05 -23.46 -3.22
C LYS A 23 -27.49 -22.05 -3.59
N GLU A 24 -28.53 -21.57 -2.93
CA GLU A 24 -29.13 -20.25 -3.10
C GLU A 24 -28.17 -19.10 -2.74
N TRP A 25 -27.09 -19.39 -2.02
CA TRP A 25 -26.09 -18.42 -1.59
C TRP A 25 -24.93 -18.28 -2.59
N TYR A 26 -24.78 -19.22 -3.52
CA TYR A 26 -23.71 -19.16 -4.51
C TYR A 26 -23.89 -18.00 -5.48
N MET A 27 -22.75 -17.54 -5.97
CA MET A 27 -22.64 -16.62 -7.08
C MET A 27 -22.46 -17.41 -8.39
N TYR A 28 -23.18 -17.01 -9.44
CA TYR A 28 -23.23 -17.69 -10.73
C TYR A 28 -22.69 -16.82 -11.86
N LYS A 29 -22.11 -17.46 -12.89
CA LYS A 29 -21.63 -16.81 -14.12
C LYS A 29 -22.75 -16.53 -15.13
N ASP A 30 -23.90 -17.17 -14.96
CA ASP A 30 -25.11 -17.01 -15.77
C ASP A 30 -26.34 -16.74 -14.89
N ASN A 31 -27.38 -16.17 -15.50
CA ASN A 31 -28.64 -15.86 -14.83
C ASN A 31 -29.61 -17.06 -14.76
N THR A 32 -29.16 -18.25 -15.14
CA THR A 32 -29.94 -19.50 -15.10
C THR A 32 -29.38 -20.46 -14.04
N HIS A 33 -28.61 -19.94 -13.07
CA HIS A 33 -28.04 -20.68 -11.95
C HIS A 33 -27.38 -22.02 -12.34
N THR A 34 -26.77 -22.08 -13.54
CA THR A 34 -26.23 -23.31 -14.12
C THR A 34 -24.74 -23.45 -13.86
N ASN A 35 -23.98 -22.35 -13.94
CA ASN A 35 -22.53 -22.32 -13.76
C ASN A 35 -22.17 -21.50 -12.53
N VAL A 36 -21.91 -22.17 -11.41
CA VAL A 36 -21.37 -21.54 -10.19
C VAL A 36 -20.02 -20.89 -10.51
N ASP A 37 -19.75 -19.72 -9.95
CA ASP A 37 -18.43 -19.11 -10.01
C ASP A 37 -17.45 -19.82 -9.09
N LEU A 38 -16.26 -20.09 -9.62
CA LEU A 38 -15.25 -20.93 -8.99
C LEU A 38 -13.89 -20.24 -9.11
N PHE A 39 -13.09 -20.36 -8.06
CA PHE A 39 -11.65 -20.19 -8.13
C PHE A 39 -11.00 -21.56 -8.30
N LEU A 40 -10.38 -21.76 -9.46
CA LEU A 40 -9.76 -23.03 -9.80
C LEU A 40 -8.37 -23.12 -9.18
N LEU A 41 -8.16 -24.14 -8.37
CA LEU A 41 -6.90 -24.44 -7.71
C LEU A 41 -6.35 -25.75 -8.26
N SER A 42 -5.04 -25.80 -8.49
CA SER A 42 -4.33 -26.99 -8.94
C SER A 42 -3.69 -27.74 -7.77
N ASN A 43 -3.23 -28.97 -8.00
CA ASN A 43 -2.46 -29.71 -7.02
C ASN A 43 -1.30 -28.85 -6.46
N PRO A 44 -1.09 -28.78 -5.13
CA PRO A 44 -1.53 -29.70 -4.08
C PRO A 44 -2.85 -29.34 -3.38
N PHE A 45 -3.61 -28.37 -3.86
CA PHE A 45 -4.85 -27.98 -3.20
C PHE A 45 -5.94 -29.04 -3.36
N ILE A 46 -6.67 -29.32 -2.28
CA ILE A 46 -7.65 -30.42 -2.19
C ILE A 46 -9.03 -30.07 -2.76
N SER A 47 -9.30 -28.79 -2.99
CA SER A 47 -10.58 -28.30 -3.49
C SER A 47 -10.38 -27.00 -4.26
N ASN A 48 -11.18 -26.80 -5.31
CA ASN A 48 -11.48 -25.45 -5.81
C ASN A 48 -12.29 -24.69 -4.76
N LEU A 49 -12.34 -23.36 -4.86
CA LEU A 49 -13.23 -22.55 -4.02
C LEU A 49 -14.49 -22.19 -4.81
N PHE A 50 -15.65 -22.52 -4.25
CA PHE A 50 -16.97 -22.18 -4.74
C PHE A 50 -17.34 -20.81 -4.17
N LEU A 51 -17.71 -19.88 -5.05
CA LEU A 51 -17.86 -18.49 -4.66
C LEU A 51 -19.30 -18.14 -4.30
N LEU A 52 -19.49 -17.42 -3.20
CA LEU A 52 -20.78 -17.00 -2.67
C LEU A 52 -21.06 -15.51 -2.93
N ASP A 53 -22.32 -15.09 -2.79
CA ASP A 53 -22.70 -13.67 -2.78
C ASP A 53 -22.42 -13.07 -1.39
N PRO A 54 -21.41 -12.20 -1.22
CA PRO A 54 -21.12 -11.60 0.09
C PRO A 54 -22.20 -10.61 0.54
N GLY A 55 -23.15 -10.24 -0.34
CA GLY A 55 -24.36 -9.51 0.01
C GLY A 55 -25.54 -10.38 0.44
N ASN A 56 -25.44 -11.71 0.39
CA ASN A 56 -26.49 -12.61 0.87
C ASN A 56 -26.48 -12.66 2.40
N SER A 57 -27.61 -12.31 3.03
CA SER A 57 -27.70 -12.22 4.49
C SER A 57 -27.53 -13.58 5.20
N GLU A 58 -28.00 -14.67 4.60
CA GLU A 58 -27.84 -16.00 5.19
C GLU A 58 -26.37 -16.47 5.12
N TRP A 59 -25.64 -16.11 4.06
CA TRP A 59 -24.19 -16.32 4.00
C TRP A 59 -23.45 -15.46 5.04
N GLN A 60 -23.85 -14.20 5.22
CA GLN A 60 -23.29 -13.35 6.28
C GLN A 60 -23.57 -13.93 7.67
N ASP A 61 -24.76 -14.47 7.91
CA ASP A 61 -25.10 -15.16 9.16
C ASP A 61 -24.23 -16.41 9.39
N TYR A 62 -24.01 -17.21 8.34
CA TYR A 62 -23.09 -18.34 8.38
C TYR A 62 -21.68 -17.89 8.75
N MET A 63 -21.12 -16.89 8.05
CA MET A 63 -19.78 -16.39 8.31
C MET A 63 -19.63 -15.73 9.69
N LYS A 64 -20.66 -15.05 10.21
CA LYS A 64 -20.64 -14.56 11.59
C LYS A 64 -20.43 -15.68 12.60
N ASN A 65 -21.05 -16.85 12.40
CA ASN A 65 -20.86 -18.01 13.28
C ASN A 65 -19.45 -18.60 13.15
N GLU A 66 -18.93 -18.71 11.93
CA GLU A 66 -17.56 -19.20 11.70
C GLU A 66 -16.50 -18.25 12.31
N VAL A 67 -16.64 -16.95 12.08
CA VAL A 67 -15.76 -15.92 12.67
C VAL A 67 -15.87 -15.91 14.21
N SER A 68 -17.08 -16.05 14.76
CA SER A 68 -17.26 -16.18 16.21
C SER A 68 -16.57 -17.42 16.76
N THR A 69 -16.58 -18.52 16.02
CA THR A 69 -15.89 -19.77 16.36
C THR A 69 -14.38 -19.56 16.37
N VAL A 70 -13.82 -18.87 15.37
CA VAL A 70 -12.39 -18.50 15.35
C VAL A 70 -12.03 -17.71 16.61
N TYR A 71 -12.76 -16.64 16.93
CA TYR A 71 -12.47 -15.84 18.12
C TYR A 71 -12.70 -16.56 19.45
N HIS A 72 -13.58 -17.57 19.48
CA HIS A 72 -13.78 -18.39 20.67
C HIS A 72 -12.56 -19.27 20.98
N PHE A 73 -11.89 -19.79 19.94
CA PHE A 73 -10.79 -20.73 20.11
C PHE A 73 -9.40 -20.11 19.94
N LEU A 74 -9.29 -18.98 19.25
CA LEU A 74 -8.02 -18.34 18.89
C LEU A 74 -8.07 -16.84 19.21
N GLU A 75 -7.06 -16.34 19.91
CA GLU A 75 -6.98 -14.95 20.38
C GLU A 75 -6.54 -13.96 19.29
N PHE A 76 -7.08 -14.07 18.08
CA PHE A 76 -6.83 -13.08 17.02
C PHE A 76 -7.44 -11.72 17.39
N ASP A 77 -6.72 -10.64 17.10
CA ASP A 77 -7.15 -9.27 17.30
C ASP A 77 -8.09 -8.77 16.20
N GLY A 78 -8.13 -9.48 15.06
CA GLY A 78 -9.00 -9.09 13.96
C GLY A 78 -9.03 -10.06 12.79
N TYR A 79 -9.78 -9.67 11.77
CA TYR A 79 -10.01 -10.43 10.54
C TYR A 79 -9.45 -9.67 9.32
N HIS A 80 -8.50 -10.31 8.63
CA HIS A 80 -8.03 -9.92 7.32
C HIS A 80 -8.88 -10.61 6.23
N MET A 81 -9.89 -9.88 5.77
CA MET A 81 -10.87 -10.30 4.77
C MET A 81 -10.27 -10.24 3.37
N ASP A 82 -10.20 -11.37 2.67
CA ASP A 82 -9.66 -11.42 1.31
C ASP A 82 -10.74 -11.62 0.23
N GLN A 83 -10.39 -11.28 -1.00
CA GLN A 83 -11.25 -11.37 -2.19
C GLN A 83 -10.37 -11.51 -3.46
N LEU A 84 -10.98 -11.91 -4.58
CA LEU A 84 -10.28 -12.35 -5.80
C LEU A 84 -10.31 -11.33 -6.96
N GLY A 85 -10.59 -10.07 -6.67
CA GLY A 85 -10.71 -8.98 -7.64
C GLY A 85 -12.02 -8.99 -8.43
N ASP A 86 -12.01 -8.26 -9.54
CA ASP A 86 -13.17 -8.17 -10.43
C ASP A 86 -13.49 -9.53 -11.05
N ARG A 87 -14.70 -10.02 -10.76
CA ARG A 87 -15.22 -11.27 -11.31
C ARG A 87 -15.94 -11.04 -12.65
N GLY A 88 -16.20 -9.80 -13.05
CA GLY A 88 -17.12 -9.47 -14.13
C GLY A 88 -18.58 -9.69 -13.72
N LYS A 89 -19.48 -9.82 -14.70
CA LYS A 89 -20.92 -9.97 -14.41
C LYS A 89 -21.22 -11.27 -13.68
N ARG A 90 -21.97 -11.17 -12.58
CA ARG A 90 -22.36 -12.29 -11.72
C ARG A 90 -23.82 -12.20 -11.34
N TYR A 91 -24.39 -13.34 -10.98
CA TYR A 91 -25.82 -13.49 -10.72
C TYR A 91 -26.06 -14.30 -9.46
N ARG A 92 -27.16 -13.98 -8.77
CA ARG A 92 -27.70 -14.81 -7.69
C ARG A 92 -28.39 -16.03 -8.26
N TYR A 93 -28.77 -16.93 -7.38
CA TYR A 93 -29.56 -18.11 -7.72
C TYR A 93 -30.88 -17.79 -8.45
N ASP A 94 -31.54 -16.68 -8.12
CA ASP A 94 -32.78 -16.25 -8.77
C ASP A 94 -32.58 -15.60 -10.16
N GLY A 95 -31.32 -15.51 -10.62
CA GLY A 95 -30.95 -14.90 -11.89
C GLY A 95 -30.79 -13.37 -11.84
N SER A 96 -30.99 -12.73 -10.70
CA SER A 96 -30.71 -11.29 -10.52
C SER A 96 -29.20 -11.01 -10.56
N ALA A 97 -28.79 -9.87 -11.10
CA ALA A 97 -27.38 -9.48 -11.12
C ALA A 97 -26.87 -9.08 -9.73
N ILE A 98 -25.61 -9.40 -9.45
CA ILE A 98 -24.90 -9.01 -8.22
C ILE A 98 -23.93 -7.88 -8.55
N ASP A 99 -23.96 -6.81 -7.75
CA ASP A 99 -22.86 -5.85 -7.66
C ASP A 99 -21.94 -6.29 -6.51
N VAL A 100 -20.96 -7.12 -6.84
CA VAL A 100 -20.08 -7.76 -5.86
C VAL A 100 -19.28 -6.69 -5.10
N ALA A 101 -18.72 -5.72 -5.81
CA ALA A 101 -18.00 -4.59 -5.23
C ALA A 101 -18.86 -3.81 -4.21
N ALA A 102 -20.11 -3.48 -4.54
CA ALA A 102 -20.99 -2.74 -3.64
C ALA A 102 -21.36 -3.54 -2.37
N SER A 103 -21.40 -4.87 -2.46
CA SER A 103 -21.80 -5.74 -1.35
C SER A 103 -20.76 -5.85 -0.22
N TYR A 104 -19.49 -5.51 -0.47
CA TYR A 104 -18.41 -5.56 0.52
C TYR A 104 -18.68 -4.71 1.76
N LYS A 105 -19.33 -3.55 1.60
CA LYS A 105 -19.72 -2.72 2.75
C LYS A 105 -20.66 -3.45 3.70
N SER A 106 -21.67 -4.12 3.15
CA SER A 106 -22.65 -4.88 3.93
C SER A 106 -21.98 -6.01 4.69
N TYR A 107 -21.10 -6.76 4.01
CA TYR A 107 -20.36 -7.86 4.61
C TYR A 107 -19.47 -7.39 5.77
N ILE A 108 -18.61 -6.39 5.55
CA ILE A 108 -17.70 -5.88 6.59
C ILE A 108 -18.49 -5.40 7.81
N ASN A 109 -19.54 -4.61 7.59
CA ASN A 109 -20.37 -4.10 8.69
C ASN A 109 -21.07 -5.25 9.46
N SER A 110 -21.56 -6.28 8.76
CA SER A 110 -22.20 -7.43 9.42
C SER A 110 -21.22 -8.21 10.29
N ILE A 111 -19.95 -8.35 9.89
CA ILE A 111 -18.93 -9.02 10.73
C ILE A 111 -18.53 -8.12 11.90
N ASP A 112 -18.42 -6.81 11.69
CA ASP A 112 -18.11 -5.85 12.75
C ASP A 112 -19.18 -5.84 13.86
N ASP A 113 -20.46 -5.94 13.49
CA ASP A 113 -21.60 -5.91 14.44
C ASP A 113 -21.53 -7.00 15.52
N ILE A 114 -20.90 -8.16 15.26
CA ILE A 114 -20.77 -9.23 16.26
C ILE A 114 -19.57 -9.04 17.18
N ASN A 115 -18.57 -8.26 16.80
CA ASN A 115 -17.38 -8.03 17.62
C ASN A 115 -16.69 -6.69 17.30
N PRO A 116 -17.31 -5.54 17.61
CA PRO A 116 -16.81 -4.22 17.22
C PRO A 116 -15.52 -3.80 17.95
N ALA A 117 -15.02 -4.62 18.87
CA ALA A 117 -13.73 -4.45 19.52
C ALA A 117 -12.57 -5.09 18.72
N LYS A 118 -12.87 -5.89 17.70
CA LYS A 118 -11.89 -6.54 16.83
C LYS A 118 -11.62 -5.68 15.60
N TYR A 119 -10.42 -5.77 15.07
CA TYR A 119 -10.04 -5.07 13.84
C TYR A 119 -10.59 -5.80 12.61
N ASN A 120 -11.02 -5.06 11.61
CA ASN A 120 -11.49 -5.54 10.33
C ASN A 120 -10.76 -4.81 9.19
N VAL A 121 -10.16 -5.56 8.28
CA VAL A 121 -9.56 -5.03 7.05
C VAL A 121 -9.98 -5.91 5.89
N MET A 122 -10.24 -5.30 4.73
CA MET A 122 -10.55 -6.03 3.50
C MET A 122 -9.59 -5.67 2.37
N ASN A 123 -9.09 -6.69 1.68
CA ASN A 123 -8.23 -6.51 0.52
C ASN A 123 -9.00 -5.98 -0.70
N ALA A 124 -8.55 -4.87 -1.28
CA ALA A 124 -8.98 -4.41 -2.60
C ALA A 124 -7.94 -4.72 -3.68
N VAL A 125 -7.99 -5.96 -4.19
CA VAL A 125 -7.26 -6.43 -5.38
C VAL A 125 -7.48 -5.46 -6.54
N ALA A 126 -6.40 -4.81 -6.99
CA ALA A 126 -6.41 -3.82 -8.07
C ALA A 126 -7.39 -2.65 -7.87
N GLN A 127 -7.67 -2.27 -6.61
CA GLN A 127 -8.68 -1.26 -6.21
C GLN A 127 -10.16 -1.68 -6.42
N TYR A 128 -10.42 -2.94 -6.78
CA TYR A 128 -11.79 -3.42 -6.94
C TYR A 128 -12.56 -3.41 -5.62
N GLY A 129 -13.73 -2.74 -5.61
CA GLY A 129 -14.58 -2.62 -4.40
C GLY A 129 -14.11 -1.60 -3.37
N GLN A 130 -13.00 -0.90 -3.62
CA GLN A 130 -12.37 -0.04 -2.62
C GLN A 130 -13.26 1.09 -2.11
N GLN A 131 -14.13 1.65 -2.96
CA GLN A 131 -15.10 2.68 -2.55
C GLN A 131 -16.09 2.17 -1.50
N ALA A 132 -16.55 0.92 -1.62
CA ALA A 132 -17.45 0.30 -0.66
C ALA A 132 -16.73 0.04 0.67
N ILE A 133 -15.52 -0.52 0.60
CA ILE A 133 -14.63 -0.80 1.75
C ILE A 133 -14.27 0.51 2.49
N ALA A 134 -13.97 1.59 1.77
CA ALA A 134 -13.68 2.89 2.37
C ALA A 134 -14.84 3.46 3.17
N SER A 135 -16.07 3.18 2.74
CA SER A 135 -17.30 3.64 3.40
C SER A 135 -17.90 2.65 4.41
N SER A 136 -17.23 1.52 4.69
CA SER A 136 -17.62 0.52 5.69
C SER A 136 -16.97 0.80 7.05
N THR A 137 -17.14 -0.11 8.01
CA THR A 137 -16.49 -0.09 9.33
C THR A 137 -15.03 -0.57 9.34
N ALA A 138 -14.42 -0.94 8.21
CA ALA A 138 -13.01 -1.38 8.16
C ALA A 138 -12.06 -0.35 8.79
N ASP A 139 -11.10 -0.78 9.62
CA ASP A 139 -10.23 0.10 10.39
C ASP A 139 -9.22 0.86 9.54
N PHE A 140 -8.75 0.21 8.47
CA PHE A 140 -7.83 0.79 7.50
C PHE A 140 -8.06 0.17 6.13
N LEU A 141 -7.44 0.79 5.13
CA LEU A 141 -7.57 0.39 3.74
C LEU A 141 -6.39 -0.46 3.31
N TYR A 142 -6.67 -1.59 2.68
CA TYR A 142 -5.64 -2.49 2.15
C TYR A 142 -5.85 -2.68 0.66
N SER A 143 -4.79 -2.48 -0.12
CA SER A 143 -4.83 -2.65 -1.57
C SER A 143 -3.73 -3.61 -2.03
N GLU A 144 -4.10 -4.77 -2.54
CA GLU A 144 -3.19 -5.61 -3.31
C GLU A 144 -3.01 -5.02 -4.72
N VAL A 145 -1.79 -4.60 -5.04
CA VAL A 145 -1.50 -3.77 -6.22
C VAL A 145 -1.20 -4.64 -7.43
N TRP A 146 -2.13 -4.63 -8.37
CA TRP A 146 -2.01 -5.28 -9.67
C TRP A 146 -2.17 -4.30 -10.83
N SER A 147 -1.90 -4.78 -12.05
CA SER A 147 -2.18 -4.01 -13.27
C SER A 147 -3.65 -3.55 -13.28
N PRO A 148 -3.95 -2.32 -13.71
CA PRO A 148 -3.09 -1.38 -14.46
C PRO A 148 -2.20 -0.46 -13.60
N TRP A 149 -2.10 -0.68 -12.28
CA TRP A 149 -1.37 0.18 -11.36
C TRP A 149 0.12 -0.16 -11.31
N ASP A 150 0.80 0.01 -12.43
CA ASP A 150 2.14 -0.56 -12.65
C ASP A 150 3.29 0.44 -12.40
N SER A 151 3.02 1.75 -12.32
CA SER A 151 4.05 2.80 -12.16
C SER A 151 4.21 3.30 -10.73
N TYR A 152 5.37 3.91 -10.40
CA TYR A 152 5.52 4.57 -9.09
C TYR A 152 4.45 5.66 -8.85
N ASN A 153 3.96 6.33 -9.91
CA ASN A 153 2.84 7.27 -9.82
C ASN A 153 1.53 6.59 -9.41
N ASP A 154 1.33 5.33 -9.80
CA ASP A 154 0.14 4.57 -9.47
C ASP A 154 0.09 4.21 -7.99
N LEU A 155 1.22 3.85 -7.37
CA LEU A 155 1.31 3.66 -5.91
C LEU A 155 0.87 4.92 -5.15
N ALA A 156 1.41 6.08 -5.56
CA ALA A 156 1.02 7.37 -4.99
C ALA A 156 -0.47 7.69 -5.24
N SER A 157 -0.99 7.32 -6.41
CA SER A 157 -2.39 7.56 -6.80
C SER A 157 -3.36 6.71 -5.99
N ILE A 158 -3.05 5.44 -5.74
CA ILE A 158 -3.85 4.55 -4.89
C ILE A 158 -3.96 5.14 -3.48
N ILE A 159 -2.85 5.56 -2.87
CA ILE A 159 -2.86 6.14 -1.52
C ILE A 159 -3.71 7.41 -1.48
N LYS A 160 -3.56 8.29 -2.48
CA LYS A 160 -4.39 9.51 -2.60
C LYS A 160 -5.86 9.19 -2.80
N GLN A 161 -6.20 8.21 -3.63
CA GLN A 161 -7.58 7.80 -3.87
C GLN A 161 -8.20 7.23 -2.59
N ASN A 162 -7.51 6.35 -1.89
CA ASN A 162 -7.93 5.82 -0.59
C ASN A 162 -8.19 6.92 0.45
N ASN A 163 -7.29 7.90 0.52
CA ASN A 163 -7.47 9.07 1.39
C ASN A 163 -8.73 9.87 1.01
N LEU A 164 -8.98 10.08 -0.28
CA LEU A 164 -10.19 10.76 -0.74
C LEU A 164 -11.46 9.94 -0.43
N MET A 165 -11.47 8.64 -0.75
CA MET A 165 -12.63 7.76 -0.53
C MET A 165 -13.01 7.63 0.94
N SER A 166 -12.02 7.67 1.83
CA SER A 166 -12.22 7.61 3.29
C SER A 166 -12.35 8.98 3.96
N ASN A 167 -12.36 10.09 3.21
CA ASN A 167 -12.29 11.45 3.77
C ASN A 167 -11.13 11.64 4.77
N ASN A 168 -9.95 11.09 4.46
CA ASN A 168 -8.75 11.09 5.28
C ASN A 168 -8.95 10.48 6.69
N SER A 169 -9.92 9.57 6.84
CA SER A 169 -10.20 8.90 8.12
C SER A 169 -9.48 7.55 8.27
N LYS A 170 -9.02 6.94 7.17
CA LYS A 170 -8.40 5.62 7.17
C LYS A 170 -7.01 5.65 6.54
N SER A 171 -6.03 5.02 7.18
CA SER A 171 -4.70 4.81 6.62
C SER A 171 -4.73 3.79 5.48
N THR A 172 -3.68 3.76 4.65
CA THR A 172 -3.54 2.82 3.52
C THR A 172 -2.33 1.90 3.70
N VAL A 173 -2.56 0.60 3.58
CA VAL A 173 -1.56 -0.45 3.43
C VAL A 173 -1.60 -0.95 1.98
N LEU A 174 -0.45 -1.10 1.35
CA LEU A 174 -0.33 -1.73 0.05
C LEU A 174 0.34 -3.10 0.20
N ALA A 175 -0.12 -4.09 -0.56
CA ALA A 175 0.68 -5.27 -0.87
C ALA A 175 1.15 -5.15 -2.32
N ALA A 176 2.45 -4.92 -2.50
CA ALA A 176 3.05 -4.60 -3.79
C ALA A 176 4.29 -5.49 -4.00
N TYR A 177 4.07 -6.72 -4.45
CA TYR A 177 5.13 -7.74 -4.56
C TYR A 177 6.24 -7.36 -5.55
N VAL A 178 7.35 -6.82 -5.05
CA VAL A 178 8.50 -6.39 -5.84
C VAL A 178 9.27 -7.60 -6.40
N ASN A 179 9.80 -7.47 -7.61
CA ASN A 179 10.56 -8.48 -8.34
C ASN A 179 9.78 -9.79 -8.59
N TYR A 180 8.48 -9.67 -8.89
CA TYR A 180 7.55 -10.79 -9.00
C TYR A 180 8.01 -11.94 -9.90
N ASP A 181 8.52 -11.67 -11.11
CA ASP A 181 8.96 -12.74 -12.02
C ASP A 181 10.26 -13.42 -11.54
N LEU A 182 11.14 -12.70 -10.84
CA LEU A 182 12.30 -13.31 -10.18
C LEU A 182 11.87 -14.33 -9.10
N GLY A 183 10.70 -14.13 -8.47
CA GLY A 183 10.12 -15.03 -7.47
C GLY A 183 9.73 -16.42 -7.97
N GLU A 184 9.83 -16.68 -9.28
CA GLU A 184 9.68 -18.03 -9.85
C GLU A 184 10.89 -18.93 -9.57
N HIS A 185 12.04 -18.34 -9.27
CA HIS A 185 13.31 -19.04 -9.10
C HIS A 185 14.04 -18.60 -7.83
N LYS A 186 14.92 -19.47 -7.33
CA LYS A 186 15.75 -19.10 -6.17
C LYS A 186 16.66 -17.94 -6.54
N GLY A 187 16.64 -16.89 -5.73
CA GLY A 187 17.44 -15.70 -5.97
C GLY A 187 17.42 -14.71 -4.82
N SER A 188 17.64 -13.46 -5.15
CA SER A 188 17.57 -12.35 -4.19
C SER A 188 16.79 -11.19 -4.78
N PHE A 189 16.12 -10.44 -3.91
CA PHE A 189 15.53 -9.17 -4.28
C PHE A 189 16.59 -8.19 -4.83
N ASN A 190 16.15 -7.31 -5.74
CA ASN A 190 16.93 -6.17 -6.16
C ASN A 190 16.74 -5.04 -5.13
N THR A 191 17.82 -4.73 -4.39
CA THR A 191 17.80 -3.71 -3.33
C THR A 191 17.24 -2.36 -3.82
N PRO A 192 17.71 -1.77 -4.95
CA PRO A 192 17.10 -0.55 -5.50
C PRO A 192 15.59 -0.61 -5.72
N SER A 193 15.04 -1.70 -6.30
CA SER A 193 13.61 -1.81 -6.58
C SER A 193 12.78 -1.73 -5.29
N VAL A 194 13.23 -2.42 -4.24
CA VAL A 194 12.55 -2.44 -2.94
C VAL A 194 12.59 -1.05 -2.30
N LEU A 195 13.79 -0.48 -2.13
CA LEU A 195 13.94 0.81 -1.44
C LEU A 195 13.26 1.97 -2.16
N MET A 196 13.26 1.99 -3.50
CA MET A 196 12.52 2.99 -4.27
C MET A 196 11.00 2.83 -4.10
N THR A 197 10.50 1.59 -4.03
CA THR A 197 9.08 1.30 -3.83
C THR A 197 8.64 1.77 -2.44
N ASP A 198 9.38 1.39 -1.39
CA ASP A 198 9.08 1.82 -0.02
C ASP A 198 9.17 3.33 0.14
N ALA A 199 10.20 3.96 -0.41
CA ALA A 199 10.35 5.42 -0.38
C ALA A 199 9.13 6.13 -0.96
N VAL A 200 8.59 5.65 -2.08
CA VAL A 200 7.36 6.21 -2.67
C VAL A 200 6.16 5.95 -1.77
N ILE A 201 5.93 4.71 -1.34
CA ILE A 201 4.78 4.35 -0.51
C ILE A 201 4.76 5.18 0.78
N PHE A 202 5.89 5.24 1.48
CA PHE A 202 6.01 5.91 2.79
C PHE A 202 5.94 7.43 2.64
N ALA A 203 6.60 8.03 1.64
CA ALA A 203 6.53 9.47 1.40
C ALA A 203 5.09 9.93 1.08
N PHE A 204 4.30 9.11 0.38
CA PHE A 204 2.90 9.41 0.12
C PHE A 204 1.97 9.12 1.31
N GLY A 205 2.46 8.48 2.37
CA GLY A 205 1.75 8.26 3.64
C GLY A 205 1.09 6.90 3.75
N GLY A 206 1.42 5.96 2.85
CA GLY A 206 1.04 4.56 2.98
C GLY A 206 2.06 3.74 3.77
N SER A 207 1.76 2.46 3.97
CA SER A 207 2.70 1.45 4.44
C SER A 207 2.67 0.22 3.53
N HIS A 208 3.69 -0.63 3.61
CA HIS A 208 3.87 -1.76 2.71
C HIS A 208 3.81 -3.07 3.52
N LEU A 209 2.87 -3.97 3.19
CA LEU A 209 2.89 -5.33 3.71
C LEU A 209 3.85 -6.16 2.84
N GLU A 210 5.08 -6.30 3.30
CA GLU A 210 6.11 -7.07 2.57
C GLU A 210 6.96 -7.96 3.48
N LEU A 211 7.00 -7.72 4.79
CA LEU A 211 7.87 -8.43 5.74
C LEU A 211 7.07 -9.35 6.67
N GLY A 212 7.51 -10.61 6.76
CA GLY A 212 7.09 -11.62 7.74
C GLY A 212 8.26 -12.52 8.11
N GLU A 213 8.05 -13.84 8.17
CA GLU A 213 9.13 -14.83 8.31
C GLU A 213 10.15 -14.73 7.17
N HIS A 214 9.72 -14.18 6.03
CA HIS A 214 10.52 -13.79 4.89
C HIS A 214 9.86 -12.57 4.21
N MET A 215 10.52 -12.01 3.20
CA MET A 215 9.96 -10.92 2.40
C MET A 215 9.10 -11.48 1.26
N LEU A 216 7.93 -10.90 1.03
CA LEU A 216 6.95 -11.35 0.05
C LEU A 216 7.37 -10.99 -1.39
N CYS A 217 7.42 -11.98 -2.28
CA CYS A 217 7.61 -11.78 -3.73
C CYS A 217 6.43 -12.28 -4.58
N LYS A 218 5.41 -12.88 -3.94
CA LYS A 218 4.19 -13.43 -4.55
C LYS A 218 3.01 -13.25 -3.60
N GLU A 219 1.81 -13.31 -4.18
CA GLU A 219 0.52 -13.39 -3.51
C GLU A 219 0.34 -14.66 -2.67
N TYR A 220 0.97 -15.77 -3.09
CA TYR A 220 1.07 -16.96 -2.24
C TYR A 220 2.20 -16.78 -1.23
N PHE A 221 1.86 -16.22 -0.05
CA PHE A 221 2.82 -15.80 0.98
C PHE A 221 3.83 -16.88 1.42
N PRO A 222 3.53 -18.19 1.38
CA PRO A 222 4.57 -19.20 1.67
C PRO A 222 5.72 -19.26 0.64
N ASN A 223 5.62 -18.58 -0.50
CA ASN A 223 6.71 -18.52 -1.47
C ASN A 223 7.90 -17.70 -0.94
N ASN A 224 8.99 -18.42 -0.63
CA ASN A 224 10.24 -17.86 -0.12
C ASN A 224 11.41 -17.97 -1.11
N LYS A 225 11.16 -17.93 -2.42
CA LYS A 225 12.21 -18.14 -3.43
C LYS A 225 13.23 -16.99 -3.47
N LEU A 226 12.84 -15.78 -3.10
CA LEU A 226 13.75 -14.64 -3.01
C LEU A 226 14.22 -14.42 -1.56
N SER A 227 15.50 -14.11 -1.44
CA SER A 227 16.15 -13.75 -0.18
C SER A 227 16.58 -12.29 -0.16
N MET A 228 16.55 -11.66 1.01
CA MET A 228 17.13 -10.33 1.19
C MET A 228 18.65 -10.44 1.36
N LYS A 229 19.40 -9.63 0.61
CA LYS A 229 20.83 -9.44 0.83
C LYS A 229 21.08 -8.61 2.09
N GLU A 230 22.30 -8.67 2.64
CA GLU A 230 22.64 -7.99 3.89
C GLU A 230 22.52 -6.46 3.83
N ASP A 231 22.78 -5.86 2.68
CA ASP A 231 22.52 -4.44 2.44
C ASP A 231 21.03 -4.11 2.52
N LEU A 232 20.17 -4.91 1.85
CA LEU A 232 18.73 -4.72 1.90
C LEU A 232 18.18 -4.86 3.32
N LYS A 233 18.58 -5.91 4.07
CA LYS A 233 18.15 -6.10 5.46
C LYS A 233 18.48 -4.89 6.34
N ARG A 234 19.70 -4.35 6.23
CA ARG A 234 20.11 -3.16 7.00
C ARG A 234 19.32 -1.92 6.61
N ASN A 235 19.11 -1.70 5.31
CA ASN A 235 18.34 -0.55 4.83
C ASN A 235 16.88 -0.64 5.28
N LEU A 236 16.25 -1.81 5.23
CA LEU A 236 14.86 -1.97 5.66
C LEU A 236 14.65 -1.68 7.15
N ILE A 237 15.62 -2.01 8.02
CA ILE A 237 15.57 -1.56 9.42
C ILE A 237 15.45 -0.04 9.48
N CYS A 238 16.32 0.70 8.79
CA CYS A 238 16.27 2.16 8.74
C CYS A 238 14.97 2.69 8.14
N TYR A 239 14.45 2.07 7.07
CA TYR A 239 13.21 2.51 6.39
C TYR A 239 11.98 2.33 7.28
N TYR A 240 11.88 1.21 7.99
CA TYR A 240 10.77 0.97 8.93
C TYR A 240 10.90 1.79 10.21
N ASP A 241 12.12 1.98 10.74
CA ASP A 241 12.37 2.91 11.84
C ASP A 241 11.97 4.34 11.44
N PHE A 242 12.29 4.75 10.22
CA PHE A 242 11.92 6.06 9.68
C PHE A 242 10.41 6.22 9.52
N LEU A 243 9.72 5.20 8.99
CA LEU A 243 8.26 5.18 8.85
C LEU A 243 7.57 5.40 10.21
N VAL A 244 8.10 4.80 11.28
CA VAL A 244 7.58 4.95 12.65
C VAL A 244 7.97 6.29 13.26
N ALA A 245 9.25 6.65 13.22
CA ALA A 245 9.78 7.85 13.87
C ALA A 245 9.17 9.14 13.33
N TYR A 246 8.85 9.18 12.03
CA TYR A 246 8.30 10.36 11.36
C TYR A 246 6.83 10.21 10.97
N GLN A 247 6.09 9.26 11.55
CA GLN A 247 4.69 9.02 11.20
C GLN A 247 3.81 10.29 11.25
N ASN A 248 4.08 11.19 12.21
CA ASN A 248 3.32 12.44 12.36
C ASN A 248 3.52 13.45 11.20
N LEU A 249 4.52 13.23 10.35
CA LEU A 249 4.78 14.04 9.17
C LEU A 249 4.44 13.31 7.88
N LEU A 250 4.58 11.97 7.88
CA LEU A 250 4.30 11.13 6.72
C LEU A 250 2.79 10.93 6.50
N ARG A 251 2.04 10.69 7.58
CA ARG A 251 0.67 10.14 7.52
C ARG A 251 -0.36 10.75 8.48
N ASP A 252 0.00 11.69 9.36
CA ASP A 252 -0.97 12.41 10.21
C ASP A 252 -1.64 13.60 9.48
N LYS A 253 -2.36 13.28 8.39
CA LYS A 253 -3.05 14.26 7.53
C LYS A 253 -2.09 15.30 6.93
N GLY A 254 -2.64 16.20 6.14
CA GLY A 254 -1.90 17.26 5.47
C GLY A 254 -2.38 17.47 4.04
N GLU A 255 -2.11 18.65 3.52
CA GLU A 255 -2.55 19.05 2.17
C GLU A 255 -1.36 19.12 1.23
N PHE A 256 -1.48 18.51 0.05
CA PHE A 256 -0.42 18.63 -0.95
C PHE A 256 -0.26 20.09 -1.36
N SER A 257 0.99 20.56 -1.39
CA SER A 257 1.35 21.92 -1.80
C SER A 257 2.40 21.87 -2.89
N VAL A 258 2.47 22.94 -3.68
CA VAL A 258 3.41 23.06 -4.81
C VAL A 258 4.27 24.33 -4.62
N PRO A 259 5.21 24.34 -3.66
CA PRO A 259 6.18 25.42 -3.56
C PRO A 259 7.01 25.52 -4.85
N ASN A 260 7.51 26.70 -5.17
CA ASN A 260 8.40 26.89 -6.31
C ASN A 260 9.82 26.39 -5.98
N LEU A 261 10.02 25.08 -5.87
CA LEU A 261 11.29 24.46 -5.52
C LEU A 261 12.19 24.32 -6.77
N SER A 262 13.45 24.75 -6.64
CA SER A 262 14.44 24.71 -7.72
C SER A 262 15.83 24.33 -7.21
N CYS A 263 16.64 23.71 -8.08
CA CYS A 263 18.07 23.51 -7.85
C CYS A 263 18.85 24.64 -8.53
N THR A 264 19.72 25.33 -7.79
CA THR A 264 20.36 26.57 -8.28
C THR A 264 21.83 26.42 -8.68
N ASP A 265 22.42 25.25 -8.47
CA ASP A 265 23.80 24.93 -8.85
C ASP A 265 23.91 23.83 -9.93
N GLY A 266 22.77 23.37 -10.45
CA GLY A 266 22.71 22.38 -11.53
C GLY A 266 23.06 20.94 -11.13
N LYS A 267 23.28 20.65 -9.84
CA LYS A 267 23.64 19.31 -9.37
C LYS A 267 22.48 18.32 -9.35
N ILE A 268 21.25 18.82 -9.39
CA ILE A 268 20.02 18.03 -9.42
C ILE A 268 19.21 18.43 -10.64
N SER A 269 18.90 17.46 -11.48
CA SER A 269 17.78 17.56 -12.42
C SER A 269 16.50 17.35 -11.63
N LEU A 270 15.88 18.44 -11.18
CA LEU A 270 14.79 18.45 -10.21
C LEU A 270 13.44 18.66 -10.94
N SER A 271 12.48 17.77 -10.72
CA SER A 271 11.15 17.83 -11.35
C SER A 271 10.04 17.58 -10.33
N PRO A 272 8.90 18.30 -10.38
CA PRO A 272 7.76 17.97 -9.53
C PRO A 272 7.23 16.56 -9.87
N TRP A 273 6.67 15.87 -8.89
CA TRP A 273 5.97 14.60 -9.09
C TRP A 273 4.85 14.77 -10.14
N PRO A 274 4.65 13.83 -11.08
CA PRO A 274 5.15 12.45 -11.14
C PRO A 274 6.62 12.29 -11.48
N ALA A 275 7.23 11.22 -10.96
CA ALA A 275 8.62 10.89 -11.23
C ALA A 275 8.88 10.48 -12.68
N SER A 276 10.11 10.66 -13.13
CA SER A 276 10.61 10.21 -14.43
C SER A 276 12.07 9.78 -14.32
N CYS A 277 12.49 8.87 -15.21
CA CYS A 277 13.88 8.42 -15.25
C CYS A 277 14.85 9.58 -15.49
N GLY A 278 15.97 9.58 -14.79
CA GLY A 278 17.02 10.60 -14.97
C GLY A 278 16.85 11.85 -14.12
N SER A 279 15.85 11.90 -13.23
CA SER A 279 15.57 13.08 -12.40
C SER A 279 15.37 12.74 -10.92
N VAL A 280 15.44 13.77 -10.07
CA VAL A 280 14.92 13.71 -8.71
C VAL A 280 13.52 14.29 -8.74
N ALA A 281 12.55 13.46 -8.37
CA ALA A 281 11.16 13.87 -8.23
C ALA A 281 10.95 14.52 -6.88
N TRP A 282 10.12 15.56 -6.80
CA TRP A 282 9.76 16.18 -5.54
C TRP A 282 8.27 16.47 -5.42
N PHE A 283 7.77 16.46 -4.19
CA PHE A 283 6.45 16.98 -3.86
C PHE A 283 6.47 17.50 -2.42
N SER A 284 5.44 18.27 -2.05
CA SER A 284 5.34 18.85 -0.72
C SER A 284 3.96 18.63 -0.10
N LYS A 285 3.92 18.57 1.23
CA LYS A 285 2.71 18.53 2.07
C LYS A 285 2.79 19.62 3.13
N GLN A 286 1.68 20.30 3.37
CA GLN A 286 1.50 21.15 4.54
C GLN A 286 0.93 20.30 5.68
N ALA A 287 1.74 20.05 6.70
CA ALA A 287 1.40 19.28 7.90
C ALA A 287 1.33 20.23 9.11
N GLY A 288 0.13 20.75 9.40
CA GLY A 288 -0.06 21.78 10.41
C GLY A 288 0.73 23.05 10.06
N THR A 289 1.62 23.48 10.94
CA THR A 289 2.50 24.65 10.73
C THR A 289 3.78 24.33 9.95
N ARG A 290 4.01 23.06 9.58
CA ARG A 290 5.23 22.59 8.91
C ARG A 290 4.97 22.34 7.43
N GLN A 291 5.91 22.74 6.58
CA GLN A 291 5.96 22.29 5.19
C GLN A 291 6.96 21.13 5.08
N VAL A 292 6.50 19.99 4.56
CA VAL A 292 7.29 18.76 4.41
C VAL A 292 7.52 18.54 2.91
N ILE A 293 8.76 18.58 2.47
CA ILE A 293 9.18 18.40 1.08
C ILE A 293 9.89 17.06 0.96
N HIS A 294 9.41 16.19 0.07
CA HIS A 294 10.05 14.91 -0.23
C HIS A 294 10.89 15.04 -1.50
N LEU A 295 12.10 14.49 -1.49
CA LEU A 295 12.95 14.30 -2.66
C LEU A 295 13.14 12.81 -2.89
N LEU A 296 12.81 12.32 -4.08
CA LEU A 296 12.90 10.91 -4.47
C LEU A 296 13.81 10.77 -5.70
N ASN A 297 14.89 10.00 -5.57
CA ASN A 297 15.98 10.00 -6.54
C ASN A 297 15.84 8.90 -7.60
N PHE A 298 15.44 9.27 -8.81
CA PHE A 298 15.30 8.40 -9.98
C PHE A 298 16.41 8.64 -11.03
N THR A 299 17.54 9.24 -10.63
CA THR A 299 18.60 9.66 -11.57
C THR A 299 19.16 8.55 -12.46
N ASN A 300 19.24 7.31 -11.96
CA ASN A 300 19.70 6.15 -12.72
C ASN A 300 18.59 5.12 -12.97
N SER A 301 17.32 5.44 -12.70
CA SER A 301 16.26 4.44 -12.80
C SER A 301 16.15 3.92 -14.23
N THR A 302 16.10 2.59 -14.38
CA THR A 302 16.01 1.91 -15.67
C THR A 302 14.55 1.69 -16.08
N THR A 303 13.63 1.84 -15.14
CA THR A 303 12.19 1.68 -15.33
C THR A 303 11.41 2.55 -14.34
N MET A 304 10.22 3.00 -14.76
CA MET A 304 9.22 3.62 -13.89
C MET A 304 8.15 2.63 -13.40
N ASN A 305 8.26 1.35 -13.80
CA ASN A 305 7.45 0.28 -13.24
C ASN A 305 8.00 -0.08 -11.86
N TRP A 306 7.18 0.04 -10.82
CA TRP A 306 7.64 -0.18 -9.43
C TRP A 306 7.95 -1.64 -9.15
N ARG A 307 7.24 -2.56 -9.81
CA ARG A 307 7.37 -3.99 -9.57
C ARG A 307 8.73 -4.52 -10.00
N ASP A 308 9.29 -3.94 -11.07
CA ASP A 308 10.59 -4.33 -11.64
C ASP A 308 10.74 -5.86 -11.69
N ASN A 309 9.84 -6.51 -12.43
CA ASN A 309 9.70 -7.97 -12.46
C ASN A 309 11.03 -8.74 -12.57
N LYS A 310 11.97 -8.21 -13.35
CA LYS A 310 13.26 -8.84 -13.66
C LYS A 310 14.42 -8.37 -12.77
N GLY A 311 14.16 -7.47 -11.81
CA GLY A 311 15.19 -6.95 -10.90
C GLY A 311 16.27 -6.13 -11.60
N LEU A 312 15.89 -5.28 -12.57
CA LEU A 312 16.79 -4.48 -13.39
C LEU A 312 16.97 -3.05 -12.88
N GLN A 313 16.28 -2.65 -11.80
CA GLN A 313 16.40 -1.31 -11.26
C GLN A 313 17.84 -1.07 -10.79
N ALA A 314 18.39 0.09 -11.18
CA ALA A 314 19.73 0.49 -10.79
C ALA A 314 19.68 1.37 -9.54
N ALA A 315 20.73 1.30 -8.73
CA ALA A 315 20.91 2.26 -7.64
C ALA A 315 21.04 3.68 -8.21
N PRO A 316 20.39 4.68 -7.61
CA PRO A 316 20.47 6.06 -8.06
C PRO A 316 21.88 6.61 -7.87
N SER A 317 22.20 7.70 -8.57
CA SER A 317 23.47 8.40 -8.37
C SER A 317 23.46 9.15 -7.04
N ASP A 318 24.57 9.09 -6.31
CA ASP A 318 24.78 9.88 -5.10
C ASP A 318 24.86 11.37 -5.45
N ILE A 319 24.02 12.18 -4.81
CA ILE A 319 24.04 13.63 -4.97
C ILE A 319 24.58 14.25 -3.68
N LYS A 320 25.56 15.17 -3.79
CA LYS A 320 26.23 15.80 -2.65
C LYS A 320 26.23 17.32 -2.72
N ASN A 321 25.91 17.95 -1.60
CA ASN A 321 25.95 19.40 -1.41
C ASN A 321 25.18 20.16 -2.52
N ALA A 322 23.94 19.76 -2.79
CA ALA A 322 23.09 20.40 -3.79
C ALA A 322 22.38 21.62 -3.21
N THR A 323 22.42 22.73 -3.93
CA THR A 323 21.84 24.00 -3.48
C THR A 323 20.41 24.14 -3.95
N LEU A 324 19.45 24.00 -3.03
CA LEU A 324 18.02 24.17 -3.31
C LEU A 324 17.53 25.56 -2.91
N ALA A 325 16.49 26.02 -3.59
CA ALA A 325 15.79 27.25 -3.28
C ALA A 325 14.28 27.10 -3.46
N PHE A 326 13.49 27.73 -2.60
CA PHE A 326 12.05 27.85 -2.73
C PHE A 326 11.54 29.23 -2.29
N SER A 327 10.33 29.59 -2.71
CA SER A 327 9.64 30.79 -2.23
C SER A 327 8.80 30.49 -0.99
N ALA A 328 8.93 31.32 0.03
CA ALA A 328 8.21 31.30 1.29
C ALA A 328 7.75 32.72 1.67
N GLU A 329 6.43 32.94 1.72
CA GLU A 329 5.85 34.23 2.14
C GLU A 329 6.05 34.49 3.65
N LYS A 330 6.20 33.43 4.43
CA LYS A 330 6.41 33.49 5.88
C LYS A 330 7.90 33.41 6.21
N THR A 331 8.29 34.05 7.31
CA THR A 331 9.65 33.88 7.87
C THR A 331 9.86 32.42 8.23
N VAL A 332 10.96 31.83 7.74
CA VAL A 332 11.37 30.48 8.11
C VAL A 332 12.15 30.55 9.42
N LYS A 333 11.76 29.71 10.40
CA LYS A 333 12.44 29.57 11.70
C LYS A 333 13.52 28.51 11.66
N SER A 334 13.26 27.40 10.99
CA SER A 334 14.21 26.30 10.86
C SER A 334 13.96 25.46 9.62
N ILE A 335 15.04 24.92 9.07
CA ILE A 335 14.99 23.84 8.08
C ILE A 335 15.78 22.68 8.65
N TRP A 336 15.23 21.48 8.57
CA TRP A 336 15.94 20.25 8.90
C TRP A 336 15.62 19.16 7.89
N ILE A 337 16.51 18.17 7.78
CA ILE A 337 16.40 17.06 6.84
C ILE A 337 16.52 15.75 7.61
N ALA A 338 15.78 14.73 7.19
CA ALA A 338 15.92 13.37 7.67
C ALA A 338 15.80 12.42 6.48
N SER A 339 16.57 11.33 6.50
CA SER A 339 16.57 10.32 5.44
C SER A 339 16.84 8.94 6.03
N PRO A 340 16.12 7.88 5.64
CA PRO A 340 16.48 6.52 6.04
C PRO A 340 17.83 6.07 5.45
N ASP A 341 18.35 6.76 4.42
CA ASP A 341 19.62 6.46 3.78
C ASP A 341 20.83 7.07 4.49
N LEU A 342 20.61 7.96 5.47
CA LEU A 342 21.67 8.72 6.14
C LEU A 342 21.46 8.75 7.66
N ALA A 343 22.53 8.55 8.41
CA ALA A 343 22.53 8.66 9.88
C ALA A 343 21.41 7.86 10.58
N GLY A 344 21.02 6.73 10.01
CA GLY A 344 19.96 5.86 10.54
C GLY A 344 18.59 6.54 10.66
N GLY A 345 18.29 7.55 9.84
CA GLY A 345 17.04 8.31 9.92
C GLY A 345 17.07 9.52 10.85
N SER A 346 18.17 9.79 11.56
CA SER A 346 18.27 10.94 12.46
C SER A 346 18.15 12.26 11.70
N SER A 347 17.42 13.22 12.25
CA SER A 347 17.29 14.54 11.64
C SER A 347 18.55 15.38 11.83
N VAL A 348 18.84 16.23 10.83
CA VAL A 348 19.96 17.15 10.82
C VAL A 348 19.44 18.54 10.50
N SER A 349 19.75 19.52 11.35
CA SER A 349 19.44 20.93 11.06
C SER A 349 20.27 21.44 9.88
N LEU A 350 19.63 22.21 9.00
CA LEU A 350 20.26 22.83 7.85
C LEU A 350 20.36 24.34 8.04
N SER A 351 21.55 24.89 7.78
CA SER A 351 21.70 26.33 7.61
C SER A 351 20.97 26.79 6.35
N PHE A 352 20.29 27.92 6.45
CA PHE A 352 19.60 28.54 5.32
C PHE A 352 19.75 30.06 5.34
N THR A 353 19.52 30.68 4.20
CA THR A 353 19.31 32.12 4.10
C THR A 353 17.92 32.39 3.56
N GLN A 354 17.27 33.43 4.09
CA GLN A 354 16.05 33.98 3.54
C GLN A 354 16.29 35.45 3.21
N THR A 355 16.08 35.81 1.96
CA THR A 355 16.12 37.20 1.49
C THR A 355 14.81 37.45 0.76
N ASP A 356 14.00 38.37 1.29
CA ASP A 356 12.60 38.54 0.91
C ASP A 356 11.83 37.21 1.02
N ASP A 357 11.17 36.78 -0.05
CA ASP A 357 10.45 35.51 -0.10
C ASP A 357 11.36 34.32 -0.45
N LYS A 358 12.62 34.55 -0.82
CA LYS A 358 13.49 33.49 -1.34
C LYS A 358 14.32 32.84 -0.26
N VAL A 359 14.11 31.55 -0.06
CA VAL A 359 14.85 30.71 0.88
C VAL A 359 15.85 29.84 0.12
N ARG A 360 17.08 29.74 0.63
CA ARG A 360 18.16 28.92 0.06
C ARG A 360 18.85 28.08 1.13
N PHE A 361 19.11 26.81 0.81
CA PHE A 361 19.80 25.87 1.70
C PHE A 361 20.53 24.79 0.90
N ILE A 362 21.38 24.01 1.57
CA ILE A 362 22.17 22.95 0.95
C ILE A 362 21.67 21.59 1.46
N VAL A 363 21.30 20.71 0.52
CA VAL A 363 21.07 19.28 0.80
C VAL A 363 22.43 18.58 0.82
N PRO A 364 22.90 18.06 1.96
CA PRO A 364 24.26 17.53 2.10
C PRO A 364 24.46 16.24 1.31
N TYR A 365 23.47 15.35 1.32
CA TYR A 365 23.50 14.05 0.65
C TYR A 365 22.09 13.58 0.34
N LEU A 366 21.85 13.08 -0.87
CA LEU A 366 20.62 12.40 -1.29
C LEU A 366 21.00 11.08 -1.97
N LYS A 367 20.47 9.95 -1.47
CA LYS A 367 20.60 8.64 -2.10
C LYS A 367 19.30 8.17 -2.76
N TYR A 368 18.32 7.66 -2.02
CA TYR A 368 17.01 7.26 -2.53
C TYR A 368 15.93 8.27 -2.13
N TRP A 369 15.90 8.67 -0.86
CA TRP A 369 14.82 9.48 -0.31
C TRP A 369 15.30 10.42 0.80
N ASP A 370 15.00 11.71 0.65
CA ASP A 370 15.09 12.70 1.72
C ASP A 370 13.70 13.29 2.04
N MET A 371 13.46 13.55 3.32
CA MET A 371 12.37 14.38 3.82
C MET A 371 12.95 15.66 4.43
N ILE A 372 12.62 16.79 3.84
CA ILE A 372 13.00 18.13 4.32
C ILE A 372 11.79 18.74 5.01
N VAL A 373 11.99 19.35 6.17
CA VAL A 373 10.93 20.00 6.93
C VAL A 373 11.30 21.45 7.17
N VAL A 374 10.35 22.33 6.83
CA VAL A 374 10.43 23.77 6.99
C VAL A 374 9.41 24.18 8.05
N GLU A 375 9.87 24.90 9.07
CA GLU A 375 9.03 25.47 10.12
C GLU A 375 8.99 27.00 10.01
N TYR A 376 7.80 27.60 10.13
CA TYR A 376 7.55 29.03 10.01
C TYR A 376 7.23 29.72 11.33
#